data_AF-A0A7V7DR76-F1
#
_entry.id   AF-A0A7V7DR76-F1
#
_cell.length_a   1.000
_cell.length_b   1.000
_cell.length_c   1.000
_cell.angle_alpha   90.00
_cell.angle_beta   90.00
_cell.angle_gamma   90.00
#
_symmetry.space_group_name_H-M   'P 1'
#
loop_
_entity.id
_entity.type
_entity.pdbx_description
1 polymer ?
#
loop_
_entity_poly.entity_id
_entity_poly.type
_entity_poly.pdbx_seq_one_letter_code
_entity_poly.pdbx_strand_id
1 'polypeptide(L)' 'MTHKPAGIRLRGAVTLTFSLSRDGRLDAAAVSTSSGADSLDQIALAALHDAAPFPPPPAELSAQSLTFSIPFYFR' A
#
# COMPACT_ATOMS: atom_id res chain seq x y z
N MET A 1 18.04 -13.82 -6.14
CA MET A 1 17.04 -14.12 -5.09
C MET A 1 17.51 -13.45 -3.80
N THR A 2 17.03 -12.25 -3.50
CA THR A 2 17.53 -11.46 -2.35
C THR A 2 16.75 -11.82 -1.10
N HIS A 3 17.34 -12.69 -0.27
CA HIS A 3 16.86 -12.95 1.09
C HIS A 3 17.24 -11.78 2.01
N LYS A 4 16.26 -11.11 2.61
CA LYS A 4 16.47 -10.18 3.74
C LYS A 4 16.26 -10.95 5.05
N PRO A 5 17.18 -10.86 6.03
CA PRO A 5 17.14 -11.70 7.23
C PRO A 5 16.10 -11.21 8.26
N ALA A 6 15.49 -12.18 8.93
CA ALA A 6 14.48 -12.00 9.97
C ALA A 6 15.10 -11.51 11.28
N GLY A 7 14.65 -10.36 11.77
CA GLY A 7 14.88 -9.88 13.14
C GLY A 7 13.55 -9.83 13.87
N ILE A 8 13.37 -10.70 14.86
CA ILE A 8 12.14 -10.84 15.66
C ILE A 8 12.02 -9.62 16.59
N ARG A 9 11.23 -8.66 16.16
CA ARG A 9 10.49 -7.64 16.93
C ARG A 9 9.12 -7.59 16.23
N LEU A 10 8.01 -7.35 16.92
CA LEU A 10 6.69 -7.14 16.27
C LEU A 10 6.69 -5.79 15.50
N ARG A 11 7.56 -5.71 14.50
CA ARG A 11 7.90 -4.58 13.64
C ARG A 11 7.72 -5.12 12.24
N GLY A 12 6.52 -4.95 11.71
CA GLY A 12 6.14 -5.35 10.38
C GLY A 12 6.07 -4.13 9.49
N ALA A 13 6.69 -4.17 8.31
CA ALA A 13 6.40 -3.23 7.25
C ALA A 13 5.52 -3.97 6.22
N VAL A 14 4.27 -3.53 6.06
CA VAL A 14 3.39 -4.01 4.98
C VAL A 14 3.54 -3.05 3.82
N THR A 15 4.03 -3.52 2.68
CA THR A 15 4.05 -2.69 1.47
C THR A 15 2.76 -2.91 0.70
N LEU A 16 1.95 -1.85 0.59
CA LEU A 16 0.77 -1.84 -0.25
C LEU A 16 1.09 -1.19 -1.58
N THR A 17 0.65 -1.82 -2.65
CA THR A 17 0.70 -1.25 -3.99
C THR A 17 -0.73 -1.08 -4.49
N PHE A 18 -1.06 0.13 -4.92
CA PHE A 18 -2.40 0.45 -5.37
C PHE A 18 -2.38 1.38 -6.57
N SER A 19 -3.42 1.30 -7.38
CA SER A 19 -3.60 2.11 -8.58
C SER A 19 -4.74 3.09 -8.37
N LEU A 20 -4.48 4.37 -8.66
CA LEU A 20 -5.46 5.43 -8.67
C LEU A 20 -5.72 5.91 -10.11
N SER A 21 -6.99 6.16 -10.42
CA SER A 21 -7.42 6.91 -11.59
C SER A 21 -7.12 8.41 -11.42
N ARG A 22 -7.11 9.16 -12.53
CA ARG A 22 -6.91 10.62 -12.51
C ARG A 22 -7.88 11.36 -11.58
N ASP A 23 -9.08 10.84 -11.39
CA ASP A 23 -10.11 11.42 -10.52
C ASP A 23 -9.91 11.11 -9.02
N GLY A 24 -8.82 10.45 -8.62
CA GLY A 24 -8.56 10.04 -7.24
C GLY A 24 -9.30 8.77 -6.80
N ARG A 25 -9.94 8.06 -7.74
CA ARG A 25 -10.58 6.76 -7.49
C ARG A 25 -9.55 5.66 -7.36
N LEU A 26 -9.71 4.81 -6.35
CA LEU A 26 -8.97 3.55 -6.21
C LEU A 26 -9.48 2.53 -7.23
N ASP A 27 -8.62 2.15 -8.18
CA ASP A 27 -8.90 1.10 -9.16
C ASP A 27 -8.56 -0.28 -8.61
N ALA A 28 -7.41 -0.40 -7.97
CA ALA A 28 -6.92 -1.67 -7.45
C ALA A 28 -6.00 -1.44 -6.25
N ALA A 29 -5.99 -2.39 -5.32
CA ALA A 29 -5.08 -2.41 -4.18
C ALA A 29 -4.64 -3.84 -3.88
N ALA A 30 -3.35 -4.02 -3.60
CA ALA A 30 -2.78 -5.32 -3.26
C ALA A 30 -1.64 -5.18 -2.25
N VAL A 31 -1.45 -6.22 -1.43
CA VAL A 31 -0.28 -6.37 -0.57
C VAL A 31 0.88 -6.86 -1.44
N SER A 32 1.89 -6.01 -1.63
CA SER A 32 3.11 -6.36 -2.36
C SER A 32 4.16 -7.01 -1.47
N THR A 33 4.16 -6.70 -0.18
CA THR A 33 5.04 -7.35 0.80
C THR A 33 4.30 -7.47 2.11
N SER A 34 4.06 -8.71 2.52
CA SER A 34 3.44 -9.00 3.81
C SER A 34 4.44 -8.75 4.94
N SER A 35 3.91 -8.28 6.06
CA SER A 35 4.67 -8.14 7.30
C SER A 35 5.00 -9.47 7.99
N GLY A 36 4.46 -10.59 7.50
CA GLY A 36 4.54 -11.90 8.13
C GLY A 36 3.41 -12.17 9.13
N ALA A 37 2.40 -11.29 9.21
CA ALA A 37 1.21 -11.48 10.03
C ALA A 37 -0.05 -11.10 9.24
N ASP A 38 -0.89 -12.08 8.91
CA ASP A 38 -2.12 -11.87 8.14
C ASP A 38 -3.04 -10.81 8.74
N SER A 39 -3.10 -10.70 10.07
CA SER A 39 -3.88 -9.66 10.76
C SER A 39 -3.40 -8.25 10.41
N LEU A 40 -2.09 -8.02 10.31
CA LEU A 40 -1.53 -6.72 9.94
C LEU A 40 -1.78 -6.41 8.46
N ASP A 41 -1.70 -7.41 7.59
CA ASP A 41 -2.00 -7.28 6.17
C ASP A 41 -3.48 -6.91 5.95
N GLN A 42 -4.39 -7.54 6.68
CA GLN A 42 -5.82 -7.20 6.63
C GLN A 42 -6.10 -5.79 7.17
N ILE A 43 -5.47 -5.39 8.29
CA ILE A 43 -5.62 -4.04 8.84
C ILE A 43 -5.09 -3.01 7.84
N ALA A 44 -3.96 -3.28 7.19
CA ALA A 44 -3.38 -2.38 6.19
C ALA A 44 -4.31 -2.21 4.97
N LEU A 45 -4.87 -3.32 4.44
CA LEU A 45 -5.85 -3.27 3.35
C LEU A 45 -7.14 -2.54 3.77
N ALA A 46 -7.64 -2.81 4.96
CA ALA A 46 -8.83 -2.14 5.49
C ALA A 46 -8.57 -0.63 5.64
N ALA A 47 -7.42 -0.23 6.19
CA ALA A 47 -7.04 1.17 6.31
C ALA A 47 -6.92 1.87 4.94
N LEU A 48 -6.41 1.17 3.92
CA LEU A 48 -6.36 1.70 2.56
C LEU A 48 -7.75 1.88 1.95
N HIS A 49 -8.67 0.94 2.16
CA HIS A 49 -10.06 1.09 1.73
C HIS A 49 -10.80 2.20 2.49
N ASP A 50 -10.56 2.33 3.80
CA ASP A 50 -11.18 3.37 4.63
C ASP A 50 -10.67 4.77 4.29
N ALA A 51 -9.40 4.89 3.88
CA ALA A 51 -8.81 6.13 3.42
C ALA A 51 -9.35 6.63 2.06
N ALA A 52 -10.17 5.83 1.37
CA ALA A 52 -10.79 6.26 0.12
C ALA A 52 -11.94 7.26 0.39
N PRO A 53 -12.09 8.32 -0.44
CA PRO A 53 -11.33 8.62 -1.65
C PRO A 53 -9.97 9.30 -1.38
N PHE A 54 -8.98 8.95 -2.20
CA PHE A 54 -7.64 9.54 -2.10
C PHE A 54 -7.60 10.93 -2.76
N PRO A 55 -6.71 11.83 -2.30
CA PRO A 55 -6.54 13.13 -2.96
C PRO A 55 -6.16 12.94 -4.44
N PRO A 56 -6.69 13.78 -5.33
CA PRO A 56 -6.38 13.67 -6.74
C PRO A 56 -4.88 13.83 -6.97
N PRO A 57 -4.29 13.03 -7.86
CA PRO A 57 -2.87 13.10 -8.16
C PRO A 57 -2.51 14.47 -8.75
N PRO A 58 -1.28 14.97 -8.49
CA PRO A 58 -0.85 16.26 -8.99
C PRO A 58 -0.98 16.31 -10.52
N ALA A 59 -1.50 17.44 -11.05
CA ALA A 59 -1.90 17.59 -12.44
C ALA A 59 -0.77 17.38 -13.46
N GLU A 60 0.49 17.47 -13.03
CA GLU A 60 1.68 17.16 -13.83
C GLU A 60 1.74 15.69 -14.27
N LEU A 61 1.03 14.80 -13.57
CA LEU A 61 0.93 13.39 -13.91
C LEU A 61 -0.17 13.21 -14.98
N SER A 62 0.25 13.25 -16.24
CA SER A 62 -0.61 13.02 -17.41
C SER A 62 -1.00 11.54 -17.59
N ALA A 63 -0.62 10.64 -16.68
CA ALA A 63 -0.97 9.22 -16.75
C ALA A 63 -2.48 8.99 -16.50
N GLN A 64 -3.09 8.07 -17.26
CA GLN A 64 -4.49 7.67 -17.07
C GLN A 64 -4.68 6.85 -15.79
N SER A 65 -3.64 6.10 -15.38
CA SER A 65 -3.59 5.31 -14.16
C SER A 65 -2.24 5.52 -13.47
N LEU A 66 -2.28 5.79 -12.17
CA LEU A 66 -1.09 6.01 -11.36
C LEU A 66 -0.96 4.89 -10.34
N THR A 67 0.16 4.17 -10.39
CA THR A 67 0.47 3.16 -9.39
C THR A 67 1.35 3.74 -8.30
N PHE A 68 0.88 3.65 -7.05
CA PHE A 68 1.59 4.06 -5.85
C PHE A 68 1.99 2.82 -5.05
N SER A 69 3.18 2.86 -4.46
CA SER A 69 3.65 1.83 -3.53
C SER A 69 4.07 2.50 -2.23
N ILE A 70 3.33 2.23 -1.15
CA ILE A 70 3.57 2.83 0.16
C ILE A 70 3.83 1.76 1.20
N PRO A 71 4.90 1.91 2.01
CA PRO A 71 5.15 1.06 3.16
C PRO A 71 4.36 1.54 4.38
N PHE A 72 3.53 0.68 4.96
CA PHE A 72 2.90 0.84 6.27
C PHE A 72 3.80 0.25 7.35
N TYR A 73 4.30 1.10 8.26
CA TYR A 73 5.15 0.69 9.36
C TYR A 73 4.33 0.52 10.64
N PHE A 74 4.27 -0.70 11.16
CA PHE A 74 3.71 -0.99 12.47
C PHE A 74 4.83 -0.93 13.52
N ARG A 75 4.66 -0.09 14.55
CA ARG A 75 5.66 0.15 15.62
C ARG A 75 5.20 -0.37 16.97
#